data_AF-A0A961PAD6-F1
#
_entry.id   AF-A0A961PAD6-F1
#
_cell.length_a   1.000
_cell.length_b   1.000
_cell.length_c   1.000
_cell.angle_alpha   90.00
_cell.angle_beta   90.00
_cell.angle_gamma   90.00
#
_symmetry.space_group_name_H-M   'P 1'
#
loop_
_entity.id
_entity.type
_entity.pdbx_description
1 polymer ?
#
loop_
_entity_poly.entity_id
_entity_poly.type
_entity_poly.pdbx_seq_one_letter_code
_entity_poly.pdbx_strand_id
1 'polypeptide(L)'
;MILSRGRRYIFVHAPKTGGTSLALALEARALADDILLGDTPKAVKRRRRVAGVPASGRLWKHSMLTDLYGLVTQEEIEAFFVFTLVRNPWDRMVSYYHWLRDQRFDHPAVTHARSQDFAGFLRQPEVTDSLRAQPFGRYVVDAGGVDRANLYIRLEHLTEDLAPLEAHLG
;
A
#
# COMPACT_ATOMS: atom_id res chain seq x y z
N MET A 1 -1.74 -2.99 -4.47
CA MET A 1 -1.11 -2.01 -5.37
C MET A 1 -1.56 -2.29 -6.80
N ILE A 2 -1.76 -1.25 -7.61
CA ILE A 2 -2.18 -1.38 -9.01
C ILE A 2 -1.39 -0.38 -9.86
N LEU A 3 -0.83 -0.85 -10.97
CA LEU A 3 -0.26 -0.01 -12.03
C LEU A 3 -1.19 -0.12 -13.24
N SER A 4 -1.83 1.00 -13.61
CA SER A 4 -2.67 1.10 -14.80
C SER A 4 -2.08 2.08 -15.78
N ARG A 5 -1.62 1.57 -16.93
CA ARG A 5 -1.09 2.40 -18.01
C ARG A 5 -2.20 3.06 -18.81
N GLY A 6 -3.27 2.31 -19.12
CA GLY A 6 -4.41 2.85 -19.86
C GLY A 6 -5.19 3.93 -19.10
N ARG A 7 -5.18 3.91 -17.76
CA ARG A 7 -5.75 4.97 -16.91
C ARG A 7 -4.69 5.88 -16.27
N ARG A 8 -3.42 5.71 -16.62
CA ARG A 8 -2.27 6.50 -16.16
C ARG A 8 -2.25 6.76 -14.64
N TYR A 9 -2.33 5.71 -13.84
CA TYR A 9 -2.24 5.82 -12.38
C TYR A 9 -1.40 4.72 -11.74
N ILE A 10 -0.87 5.02 -10.55
CA ILE A 10 -0.20 4.07 -9.67
C ILE A 10 -0.84 4.14 -8.29
N PHE A 11 -1.59 3.09 -7.92
CA PHE A 11 -2.10 2.94 -6.57
C PHE A 11 -1.07 2.22 -5.70
N VAL A 12 -0.41 2.94 -4.80
CA VAL A 12 0.50 2.38 -3.80
C VAL A 12 -0.29 2.00 -2.55
N HIS A 13 -0.20 0.74 -2.11
CA HIS A 13 -1.02 0.23 -1.01
C HIS A 13 -0.20 0.14 0.30
N ALA A 14 -0.21 1.23 1.06
CA ALA A 14 0.35 1.25 2.41
C ALA A 14 -0.41 0.29 3.37
N PRO A 15 0.28 -0.45 4.26
CA PRO A 15 -0.36 -1.40 5.16
C PRO A 15 -1.39 -0.74 6.10
N LYS A 16 -2.49 -1.46 6.36
CA LYS A 16 -3.49 -1.14 7.40
C LYS A 16 -4.29 0.15 7.19
N THR A 17 -4.41 0.59 5.93
CA THR A 17 -5.15 1.81 5.55
C THR A 17 -6.43 1.53 4.75
N GLY A 18 -6.89 0.27 4.70
CA GLY A 18 -8.08 -0.10 3.92
C GLY A 18 -7.80 -0.35 2.43
N GLY A 19 -6.53 -0.40 2.02
CA GLY A 19 -6.16 -0.54 0.61
C GLY A 19 -6.56 -1.85 -0.07
N THR A 20 -6.89 -2.92 0.65
CA THR A 20 -7.50 -4.12 0.06
C THR A 20 -8.90 -3.80 -0.49
N SER A 21 -9.71 -3.04 0.25
CA SER A 21 -11.05 -2.66 -0.19
C SER A 21 -11.01 -1.73 -1.40
N LEU A 22 -10.10 -0.74 -1.39
CA LEU A 22 -9.90 0.13 -2.55
C LEU A 22 -9.36 -0.63 -3.76
N ALA A 23 -8.43 -1.58 -3.56
CA ALA A 23 -7.96 -2.44 -4.65
C ALA A 23 -9.11 -3.25 -5.27
N LEU A 24 -10.03 -3.80 -4.46
CA LEU A 24 -11.21 -4.51 -4.96
C LEU A 24 -12.12 -3.59 -5.81
N ALA A 25 -12.36 -2.36 -5.35
CA ALA A 25 -13.16 -1.39 -6.08
C ALA A 25 -12.52 -1.02 -7.43
N LEU A 26 -11.21 -0.71 -7.44
CA LEU A 26 -10.46 -0.39 -8.65
C LEU A 26 -10.37 -1.59 -9.62
N GLU A 27 -10.24 -2.80 -9.08
CA GLU A 27 -10.16 -4.03 -9.88
C GLU A 27 -11.38 -4.26 -10.78
N ALA A 28 -12.57 -3.80 -10.34
CA ALA A 28 -13.81 -3.91 -11.12
C ALA A 28 -13.70 -3.16 -12.46
N ARG A 29 -12.93 -2.07 -12.52
CA ARG A 29 -12.69 -1.25 -13.72
C ARG A 29 -11.29 -1.43 -14.31
N ALA A 30 -10.51 -2.39 -13.81
CA ALA A 30 -9.16 -2.66 -14.27
C ALA A 30 -9.14 -3.22 -15.71
N LEU A 31 -8.29 -2.62 -16.54
CA LEU A 31 -8.07 -2.94 -17.94
C LEU A 31 -7.39 -4.30 -18.13
N ALA A 32 -7.28 -4.72 -19.39
CA ALA A 32 -6.74 -6.04 -19.74
C ALA A 32 -5.25 -6.16 -19.44
N ASP A 33 -4.49 -5.08 -19.53
CA ASP A 33 -3.05 -4.96 -19.38
C ASP A 33 -2.59 -4.45 -18.00
N ASP A 34 -3.52 -3.94 -17.18
CA ASP A 34 -3.22 -3.50 -15.81
C ASP A 34 -2.51 -4.58 -14.98
N ILE A 35 -1.50 -4.11 -14.24
CA ILE A 35 -0.72 -4.92 -13.31
C ILE A 35 -1.32 -4.78 -11.91
N LEU A 36 -1.76 -5.90 -11.36
CA LEU A 36 -2.43 -5.97 -10.07
C LEU A 36 -1.54 -6.76 -9.10
N LEU A 37 -1.03 -6.08 -8.07
CA LEU A 37 -0.20 -6.68 -7.02
C LEU A 37 -1.02 -6.81 -5.74
N GLY A 38 -1.41 -8.05 -5.42
CA GLY A 38 -2.03 -8.39 -4.15
C GLY A 38 -2.88 -9.65 -4.17
N ASP A 39 -3.87 -9.68 -3.28
CA ASP A 39 -4.66 -10.87 -2.96
C ASP A 39 -6.13 -10.75 -3.40
N THR A 40 -6.47 -9.72 -4.18
CA THR A 40 -7.79 -9.59 -4.79
C THR A 40 -7.99 -10.67 -5.87
N PRO A 41 -9.23 -11.10 -6.18
CA PRO A 41 -9.47 -12.24 -7.07
C PRO A 41 -8.80 -12.12 -8.46
N LYS A 42 -8.86 -10.96 -9.12
CA LYS A 42 -8.18 -10.75 -10.42
C LYS A 42 -6.67 -10.63 -10.25
N ALA A 43 -6.17 -10.04 -9.15
CA ALA A 43 -4.73 -10.02 -8.86
C ALA A 43 -4.15 -11.42 -8.71
N VAL A 44 -4.81 -12.31 -7.96
CA VAL A 44 -4.40 -13.71 -7.81
C VAL A 44 -4.40 -14.42 -9.17
N LYS A 45 -5.47 -14.27 -9.96
CA LYS A 45 -5.55 -14.84 -11.33
C LYS A 45 -4.47 -14.31 -12.26
N ARG A 46 -4.03 -13.06 -12.09
CA ARG A 46 -3.03 -12.38 -12.93
C ARG A 46 -1.60 -12.43 -12.40
N ARG A 47 -1.35 -13.07 -11.24
CA ARG A 47 -0.02 -13.10 -10.58
C ARG A 47 1.13 -13.53 -11.50
N ARG A 48 0.88 -14.44 -12.46
CA ARG A 48 1.90 -14.91 -13.42
C ARG A 48 2.42 -13.82 -14.35
N ARG A 49 1.67 -12.73 -14.57
CA ARG A 49 2.07 -11.64 -15.46
C ARG A 49 3.27 -10.83 -14.95
N VAL A 50 3.54 -10.89 -13.65
CA VAL A 50 4.69 -10.24 -13.04
C VAL A 50 5.79 -11.23 -12.65
N ALA A 51 5.63 -12.51 -12.97
CA ALA A 51 6.64 -13.51 -12.69
C ALA A 51 7.86 -13.29 -13.59
N GLY A 52 9.03 -13.10 -12.99
CA GLY A 52 10.29 -12.85 -13.71
C GLY A 52 10.41 -11.45 -14.32
N VAL A 53 9.45 -10.55 -14.10
CA VAL A 53 9.58 -9.16 -14.52
C VAL A 53 10.66 -8.49 -13.66
N PRO A 54 11.63 -7.79 -14.28
CA PRO A 54 12.63 -7.03 -13.53
C PRO A 54 11.97 -6.02 -12.60
N ALA A 55 12.39 -6.01 -11.34
CA ALA A 55 11.98 -5.04 -10.35
C ALA A 55 13.16 -4.81 -9.40
N SER A 56 13.38 -3.56 -8.98
CA SER A 56 14.38 -3.18 -7.99
C SER A 56 14.11 -3.81 -6.61
N GLY A 57 12.84 -4.06 -6.30
CA GLY A 57 12.40 -4.67 -5.05
C GLY A 57 11.43 -5.82 -5.24
N ARG A 58 10.91 -6.31 -4.11
CA ARG A 58 9.90 -7.37 -4.12
C ARG A 58 8.58 -6.80 -4.64
N LEU A 59 7.96 -7.48 -5.60
CA LEU A 59 6.61 -7.15 -6.08
C LEU A 59 5.52 -7.87 -5.27
N TRP A 60 4.77 -7.11 -4.47
CA TRP A 60 3.69 -7.61 -3.63
C TRP A 60 2.73 -6.46 -3.25
N LYS A 61 1.67 -6.74 -2.48
CA LYS A 61 0.63 -5.73 -2.21
C LYS A 61 1.11 -4.49 -1.48
N HIS A 62 2.21 -4.56 -0.73
CA HIS A 62 2.76 -3.44 0.07
C HIS A 62 4.14 -2.98 -0.45
N SER A 63 4.45 -3.26 -1.72
CA SER A 63 5.63 -2.67 -2.36
C SER A 63 5.63 -1.15 -2.21
N MET A 64 6.82 -0.58 -2.04
CA MET A 64 7.08 0.84 -2.15
C MET A 64 7.15 1.22 -3.63
N LEU A 65 7.01 2.51 -3.94
CA LEU A 65 7.19 3.02 -5.30
C LEU A 65 8.62 2.72 -5.81
N THR A 66 9.62 2.82 -4.92
CA THR A 66 11.01 2.44 -5.19
C THR A 66 11.21 0.96 -5.49
N ASP A 67 10.29 0.06 -5.11
CA ASP A 67 10.38 -1.37 -5.45
C ASP A 67 9.95 -1.66 -6.89
N LEU A 68 9.31 -0.68 -7.56
CA LEU A 68 8.70 -0.88 -8.88
C LEU A 68 9.63 -0.58 -10.05
N TYR A 69 10.82 -0.01 -9.82
CA TYR A 69 11.74 0.30 -10.92
C TYR A 69 12.11 -0.96 -11.69
N GLY A 70 11.99 -0.92 -13.02
CA GLY A 70 12.11 -2.09 -13.90
C GLY A 70 10.75 -2.60 -14.37
N LEU A 71 9.70 -2.49 -13.53
CA LEU A 71 8.31 -2.65 -13.93
C LEU A 71 7.70 -1.33 -14.41
N VAL A 72 8.12 -0.22 -13.80
CA VAL A 72 7.73 1.15 -14.14
C VAL A 72 9.00 1.98 -14.36
N THR A 73 8.96 2.95 -15.27
CA THR A 73 10.07 3.90 -15.48
C THR A 73 9.91 5.15 -14.62
N GLN A 74 10.97 5.95 -14.51
CA GLN A 74 10.89 7.24 -13.82
C GLN A 74 9.88 8.16 -14.51
N GLU A 75 9.91 8.22 -15.83
CA GLU A 75 9.02 9.04 -16.64
C GLU A 75 7.55 8.65 -16.44
N GLU A 76 7.27 7.35 -16.33
CA GLU A 76 5.92 6.85 -16.02
C GLU A 76 5.48 7.26 -14.61
N ILE A 77 6.36 7.17 -13.60
CA ILE A 77 6.07 7.63 -12.23
C ILE A 77 5.72 9.13 -12.24
N GLU A 78 6.49 9.95 -12.96
CA GLU A 78 6.28 11.39 -13.03
C GLU A 78 5.04 11.79 -13.83
N ALA A 79 4.67 11.00 -14.83
CA ALA A 79 3.54 11.28 -15.71
C ALA A 79 2.21 10.68 -15.23
N PHE A 80 2.22 9.76 -14.27
CA PHE A 80 1.02 9.06 -13.79
C PHE A 80 0.49 9.67 -12.51
N PHE A 81 -0.81 9.47 -12.27
CA PHE A 81 -1.45 9.84 -11.00
C PHE A 81 -1.09 8.82 -9.93
N VAL A 82 -0.10 9.12 -9.09
CA VAL A 82 0.33 8.30 -7.96
C VAL A 82 -0.50 8.64 -6.74
N PHE A 83 -1.09 7.64 -6.09
CA PHE A 83 -1.88 7.87 -4.88
C PHE A 83 -1.79 6.71 -3.90
N THR A 84 -2.08 7.00 -2.64
CA THR A 84 -2.10 6.02 -1.54
C THR A 84 -3.21 6.35 -0.55
N LEU A 85 -3.57 5.35 0.26
CA LEU A 85 -4.44 5.55 1.42
C LEU A 85 -3.58 5.72 2.66
N VAL A 86 -3.95 6.68 3.51
CA VAL A 86 -3.41 6.90 4.84
C VAL A 86 -4.50 6.74 5.88
N ARG A 87 -4.09 6.62 7.14
CA ARG A 87 -5.00 6.45 8.27
C ARG A 87 -4.41 7.13 9.48
N ASN A 88 -5.26 7.67 10.34
CA ASN A 88 -4.87 8.08 11.68
C ASN A 88 -3.89 7.06 12.31
N PRO A 89 -2.70 7.49 12.80
CA PRO A 89 -1.68 6.58 13.31
C PRO A 89 -2.16 5.70 14.47
N TRP A 90 -3.02 6.20 15.35
CA TRP A 90 -3.58 5.41 16.45
C TRP A 90 -4.49 4.30 15.94
N ASP A 91 -5.41 4.63 15.03
CA ASP A 91 -6.31 3.64 14.44
C ASP A 91 -5.56 2.61 13.60
N ARG A 92 -4.47 3.02 12.93
CA ARG A 92 -3.54 2.10 12.24
C ARG A 92 -2.95 1.12 13.24
N MET A 93 -2.49 1.58 14.39
CA MET A 93 -1.90 0.72 15.42
C MET A 93 -2.91 -0.21 16.08
N VAL A 94 -4.13 0.26 16.35
CA VAL A 94 -5.24 -0.61 16.81
C VAL A 94 -5.49 -1.72 15.79
N SER A 95 -5.60 -1.36 14.50
CA SER A 95 -5.81 -2.33 13.43
C SER A 95 -4.65 -3.32 13.27
N TYR A 96 -3.42 -2.87 13.48
CA TYR A 96 -2.21 -3.69 13.42
C TYR A 96 -2.16 -4.67 14.60
N TYR A 97 -2.40 -4.19 15.82
CA TYR A 97 -2.46 -5.00 17.04
C TYR A 97 -3.46 -6.15 16.92
N HIS A 98 -4.72 -5.85 16.58
CA HIS A 98 -5.74 -6.89 16.43
C HIS A 98 -5.40 -7.87 15.31
N TRP A 99 -4.87 -7.39 14.18
CA TRP A 99 -4.44 -8.27 13.10
C TRP A 99 -3.32 -9.22 13.52
N LEU A 100 -2.31 -8.72 14.25
CA LEU A 100 -1.20 -9.53 14.75
C LEU A 100 -1.65 -10.63 15.71
N ARG A 101 -2.68 -10.40 16.51
CA ARG A 101 -3.22 -11.40 17.46
C ARG A 101 -3.73 -12.66 16.78
N ASP A 102 -4.19 -12.53 15.53
CA ASP A 102 -4.68 -13.64 14.73
C ASP A 102 -3.56 -14.35 13.93
N GLN A 103 -2.33 -13.84 13.96
CA GLN A 103 -1.20 -14.39 13.21
C GLN A 103 -0.42 -15.43 14.01
N ARG A 104 0.31 -16.29 13.28
CA ARG A 104 1.13 -17.38 13.85
C ARG A 104 2.54 -17.47 13.27
N PHE A 105 2.95 -16.51 12.43
CA PHE A 105 4.30 -16.49 11.90
C PHE A 105 5.29 -16.03 12.97
N ASP A 106 6.55 -16.46 12.84
CA ASP A 106 7.61 -16.15 13.79
C ASP A 106 8.08 -14.70 13.62
N HIS A 107 7.59 -13.81 14.48
CA HIS A 107 7.96 -12.39 14.51
C HIS A 107 7.68 -11.78 15.89
N PRO A 108 8.60 -10.97 16.46
CA PRO A 108 8.44 -10.40 17.82
C PRO A 108 7.11 -9.67 18.04
N ALA A 109 6.68 -8.85 17.07
CA ALA A 109 5.40 -8.13 17.15
C ALA A 109 4.17 -9.06 17.34
N VAL A 110 4.19 -10.27 16.77
CA VAL A 110 3.11 -11.26 16.97
C VAL A 110 3.13 -11.75 18.42
N THR A 111 4.30 -12.08 18.94
CA THR A 111 4.47 -12.49 20.34
C THR A 111 3.97 -11.42 21.30
N HIS A 112 4.38 -10.16 21.12
CA HIS A 112 3.94 -9.05 21.96
C HIS A 112 2.42 -8.82 21.88
N ALA A 113 1.84 -8.80 20.67
CA ALA A 113 0.40 -8.57 20.51
C ALA A 113 -0.44 -9.67 21.18
N ARG A 114 0.06 -10.91 21.19
CA ARG A 114 -0.65 -12.06 21.79
C ARG A 114 -0.46 -12.19 23.30
N SER A 115 0.66 -11.70 23.85
CA SER A 115 0.98 -11.80 25.29
C SER A 115 0.62 -10.56 26.10
N GLN A 116 0.34 -9.43 25.44
CA GLN A 116 0.10 -8.14 26.09
C GLN A 116 -1.23 -7.51 25.66
N ASP A 117 -1.74 -6.62 26.51
CA ASP A 117 -2.80 -5.69 26.13
C ASP A 117 -2.29 -4.63 25.14
N PHE A 118 -3.20 -3.82 24.59
CA PHE A 118 -2.82 -2.82 23.58
C PHE A 118 -1.82 -1.80 24.12
N ALA A 119 -1.97 -1.38 25.37
CA ALA A 119 -1.07 -0.41 25.99
C ALA A 119 0.34 -1.00 26.20
N GLY A 120 0.44 -2.26 26.64
CA GLY A 120 1.71 -2.98 26.79
C GLY A 120 2.41 -3.21 25.45
N PHE A 121 1.64 -3.55 24.41
CA PHE A 121 2.13 -3.70 23.04
C PHE A 121 2.75 -2.40 22.50
N LEU A 122 2.07 -1.26 22.71
CA LEU A 122 2.58 0.05 22.26
C LEU A 122 3.86 0.50 22.96
N ARG A 123 4.14 0.00 24.17
CA ARG A 123 5.36 0.33 24.92
C ARG A 123 6.58 -0.47 24.47
N GLN A 124 6.44 -1.42 23.56
CA GLN A 124 7.58 -2.17 23.03
C GLN A 124 8.38 -1.27 22.06
N PRO A 125 9.71 -1.10 22.27
CA PRO A 125 10.55 -0.29 21.39
C PRO A 125 10.44 -0.72 19.93
N GLU A 126 10.46 -2.02 19.65
CA GLU A 126 10.40 -2.59 18.31
C GLU A 126 9.11 -2.19 17.57
N VAL A 127 7.99 -2.10 18.29
CA VAL A 127 6.69 -1.68 17.74
C VAL A 127 6.71 -0.21 17.38
N THR A 128 7.24 0.63 18.27
CA THR A 128 7.29 2.09 18.07
C THR A 128 8.30 2.47 16.99
N ASP A 129 9.47 1.83 16.99
CA ASP A 129 10.53 2.10 16.02
C ASP A 129 10.15 1.62 14.63
N SER A 130 9.47 0.47 14.52
CA SER A 130 8.90 0.00 13.25
C SER A 130 7.91 1.00 12.66
N LEU A 131 7.04 1.59 13.49
CA LEU A 131 6.09 2.61 13.04
C LEU A 131 6.80 3.89 12.56
N ARG A 132 7.79 4.37 13.33
CA ARG A 132 8.58 5.57 12.97
C ARG A 132 9.40 5.37 11.70
N ALA A 133 9.91 4.16 11.47
CA ALA A 133 10.70 3.83 10.28
C ALA A 133 9.86 3.74 9.00
N GLN A 134 8.53 3.67 9.11
CA GLN A 134 7.61 3.51 7.97
C GLN A 134 6.52 4.60 7.92
N PRO A 135 6.90 5.88 7.80
CA PRO A 135 5.95 6.95 7.54
C PRO A 135 5.28 6.72 6.18
N PHE A 136 4.03 7.16 6.02
CA PHE A 136 3.28 6.90 4.78
C PHE A 136 3.97 7.44 3.53
N GLY A 137 4.63 8.60 3.62
CA GLY A 137 5.39 9.17 2.49
C GLY A 137 6.47 8.24 1.96
N ARG A 138 7.07 7.38 2.81
CA ARG A 138 8.09 6.42 2.38
C ARG A 138 7.58 5.46 1.30
N TYR A 139 6.28 5.18 1.23
CA TYR A 139 5.72 4.28 0.23
C TYR A 139 5.66 4.91 -1.17
N VAL A 140 5.66 6.24 -1.27
CA VAL A 140 5.41 6.99 -2.51
C VAL A 140 6.58 7.90 -2.92
N VAL A 141 7.71 7.83 -2.20
CA VAL A 141 8.95 8.47 -2.66
C VAL A 141 9.58 7.69 -3.81
N ASP A 142 10.19 8.39 -4.74
CA ASP A 142 10.97 7.81 -5.82
C ASP A 142 12.43 7.54 -5.41
N ALA A 143 13.26 7.04 -6.34
CA ALA A 143 14.67 6.76 -6.08
C ALA A 143 15.51 8.02 -5.78
N GLY A 144 15.03 9.20 -6.19
CA GLY A 144 15.63 10.49 -5.86
C GLY A 144 15.19 11.05 -4.50
N GLY A 145 14.28 10.37 -3.80
CA GLY A 145 13.72 10.81 -2.52
C GLY A 145 12.60 11.86 -2.66
N VAL A 146 12.08 12.06 -3.87
CA VAL A 146 10.97 12.99 -4.13
C VAL A 146 9.65 12.29 -3.86
N ASP A 147 8.77 12.92 -3.07
CA ASP A 147 7.40 12.46 -2.91
C ASP A 147 6.63 12.64 -4.23
N ARG A 148 6.20 11.52 -4.82
CA ARG A 148 5.48 11.52 -6.10
C ARG A 148 3.98 11.42 -5.95
N ALA A 149 3.43 11.34 -4.74
CA ALA A 149 1.98 11.24 -4.57
C ALA A 149 1.28 12.52 -5.04
N ASN A 150 0.37 12.36 -6.00
CA ASN A 150 -0.63 13.37 -6.35
C ASN A 150 -1.73 13.45 -5.29
N LEU A 151 -1.98 12.34 -4.57
CA LEU A 151 -3.06 12.27 -3.60
C LEU A 151 -2.78 11.30 -2.44
N TYR A 152 -2.95 11.80 -1.22
CA TYR A 152 -3.06 11.01 -0.01
C TYR A 152 -4.53 10.98 0.42
N ILE A 153 -5.17 9.82 0.32
CA ILE A 153 -6.57 9.65 0.70
C ILE A 153 -6.62 9.25 2.18
N ARG A 154 -7.19 10.09 3.04
CA ARG A 154 -7.37 9.75 4.46
C ARG A 154 -8.58 8.84 4.59
N LEU A 155 -8.39 7.68 5.22
CA LEU A 155 -9.46 6.70 5.40
C LEU A 155 -10.64 7.29 6.20
N GLU A 156 -10.35 8.13 7.18
CA GLU A 156 -11.33 8.87 7.99
C GLU A 156 -12.11 9.96 7.21
N HIS A 157 -11.61 10.39 6.05
CA HIS A 157 -12.23 11.40 5.17
C HIS A 157 -12.48 10.85 3.76
N LEU A 158 -12.74 9.54 3.65
CA LEU A 158 -12.71 8.83 2.38
C LEU A 158 -13.59 9.48 1.29
N THR A 159 -14.83 9.86 1.64
CA THR A 159 -15.76 10.48 0.68
C THR A 159 -15.23 11.81 0.14
N GLU A 160 -14.60 12.62 0.98
CA GLU A 160 -14.06 13.93 0.61
C GLU A 160 -12.79 13.76 -0.23
N ASP A 161 -11.87 12.92 0.24
CA ASP A 161 -10.54 12.77 -0.35
C ASP A 161 -10.54 11.91 -1.62
N LEU A 162 -11.62 11.18 -1.93
CA LEU A 162 -11.74 10.41 -3.18
C LEU A 162 -11.99 11.29 -4.42
N ALA A 163 -12.53 12.49 -4.25
CA ALA A 163 -12.98 13.31 -5.38
C ALA A 163 -11.90 13.55 -6.45
N PRO A 164 -10.61 13.83 -6.13
CA PRO A 164 -9.58 14.00 -7.16
C PRO A 164 -9.27 12.70 -7.91
N LEU A 165 -9.35 11.54 -7.23
CA LEU A 165 -9.17 10.24 -7.88
C LEU A 165 -10.34 9.94 -8.83
N GLU A 166 -11.57 10.20 -8.41
CA GLU A 166 -12.75 10.01 -9.26
C GLU A 166 -12.69 10.90 -10.50
N ALA A 167 -12.32 12.16 -10.34
CA ALA A 167 -12.12 13.09 -11.46
C ALA A 167 -11.04 12.60 -12.45
N HIS A 168 -9.96 11.99 -11.96
CA HIS A 168 -8.91 11.40 -12.80
C HIS A 168 -9.38 10.16 -13.56
N LEU A 169 -10.23 9.33 -12.94
CA LEU A 169 -10.67 8.06 -13.52
C LEU A 169 -11.85 8.17 -14.50
N GLY A 170 -12.64 9.25 -14.40
CA GLY A 170 -13.90 9.45 -15.13
C GLY A 170 -14.99 8.45 -14.77
#